data_AF-A0A3D1NSF4-F1
#
_entry.id   AF-A0A3D1NSF4-F1
#
_cell.length_a   1.000
_cell.length_b   1.000
_cell.length_c   1.000
_cell.angle_alpha   90.00
_cell.angle_beta   90.00
_cell.angle_gamma   90.00
#
_symmetry.space_group_name_H-M   'P 1'
#
loop_
_entity.id
_entity.type
_entity.pdbx_description
1 polymer ?
#
loop_
_entity_poly.entity_id
_entity_poly.type
_entity_poly.pdbx_seq_one_letter_code
_entity_poly.pdbx_strand_id
1 'polypeptide(L)'
;MDDPAAIVEGVDDIVQSINIILTTIPGSDPLRPEFGSNVYQYLDKPLPSVLGKIIYEATTAIGRWEKRLDVTRISASRNDAAHTVFKIEGTVVGSAEQITITTII
;
A
#
# COMPACT_ATOMS: atom_id res chain seq x y z
N MET A 1 12.11 0.78 -14.21
CA MET A 1 11.03 -0.21 -14.37
C MET A 1 11.73 -1.48 -14.78
N ASP A 2 11.91 -2.38 -13.82
CA ASP A 2 12.62 -3.65 -14.02
C ASP A 2 11.86 -4.56 -14.98
N ASP A 3 12.53 -5.60 -15.46
CA ASP A 3 12.01 -6.58 -16.40
C ASP A 3 10.63 -7.11 -15.94
N PRO A 4 9.55 -6.97 -16.75
CA PRO A 4 8.22 -7.44 -16.38
C PRO A 4 8.12 -8.96 -16.19
N ALA A 5 9.12 -9.74 -16.63
CA ALA A 5 9.22 -11.17 -16.42
C ALA A 5 10.10 -11.56 -15.22
N ALA A 6 10.69 -10.60 -14.51
CA ALA A 6 11.52 -10.88 -13.35
C ALA A 6 10.68 -11.52 -12.23
N ILE A 7 11.24 -12.55 -11.60
CA ILE A 7 10.66 -13.17 -10.41
C ILE A 7 11.06 -12.29 -9.22
N VAL A 8 10.07 -11.79 -8.49
CA VAL A 8 10.30 -11.08 -7.21
C VAL A 8 10.17 -12.06 -6.04
N GLU A 9 11.01 -11.89 -5.03
CA GLU A 9 11.02 -12.73 -3.84
C GLU A 9 11.20 -11.87 -2.58
N GLY A 10 10.84 -12.42 -1.42
CA GLY A 10 11.07 -11.78 -0.12
C GLY A 10 10.42 -10.40 -0.01
N VAL A 11 11.23 -9.37 0.26
CA VAL A 11 10.76 -8.00 0.48
C VAL A 11 10.15 -7.39 -0.79
N ASP A 12 10.69 -7.69 -1.97
CA ASP A 12 10.19 -7.13 -3.23
C ASP A 12 8.78 -7.67 -3.56
N ASP A 13 8.50 -8.93 -3.21
CA ASP A 13 7.16 -9.51 -3.31
C ASP A 13 6.16 -8.84 -2.34
N ILE A 14 6.61 -8.47 -1.12
CA ILE A 14 5.78 -7.68 -0.19
C ILE A 14 5.47 -6.29 -0.77
N VAL A 15 6.46 -5.63 -1.36
CA VAL A 15 6.28 -4.32 -2.02
C VAL A 15 5.27 -4.43 -3.16
N GLN A 16 5.40 -5.45 -4.02
CA GLN A 16 4.46 -5.70 -5.10
C GLN A 16 3.05 -5.99 -4.59
N SER A 17 2.91 -6.84 -3.57
CA SER A 17 1.63 -7.15 -2.92
C SER A 17 0.95 -5.88 -2.38
N ILE A 18 1.68 -5.02 -1.66
CA ILE A 18 1.16 -3.74 -1.15
C ILE A 18 0.69 -2.84 -2.30
N ASN A 19 1.46 -2.73 -3.38
CA ASN A 19 1.05 -1.96 -4.56
C ASN A 19 -0.28 -2.46 -5.10
N ILE A 20 -0.39 -3.78 -5.32
CA ILE A 20 -1.62 -4.40 -5.82
C ILE A 20 -2.79 -4.11 -4.88
N ILE A 21 -2.62 -4.26 -3.56
CA ILE A 21 -3.66 -3.98 -2.57
C ILE A 21 -4.15 -2.53 -2.66
N LEU A 22 -3.23 -1.56 -2.73
CA LEU A 22 -3.58 -0.15 -2.71
C LEU A 22 -4.19 0.33 -4.04
N THR A 23 -3.81 -0.26 -5.17
CA THR A 23 -4.35 0.10 -6.50
C THR A 23 -5.60 -0.69 -6.89
N THR A 24 -5.93 -1.77 -6.17
CA THR A 24 -7.13 -2.58 -6.48
C THR A 24 -8.37 -2.00 -5.82
N ILE A 25 -9.41 -1.78 -6.62
CA ILE A 25 -10.71 -1.30 -6.16
C ILE A 25 -11.54 -2.51 -5.69
N PRO A 26 -12.09 -2.51 -4.46
CA PRO A 26 -13.00 -3.55 -4.00
C PRO A 26 -14.16 -3.76 -4.99
N GLY A 27 -14.45 -5.03 -5.29
CA GLY A 27 -15.46 -5.45 -6.27
C GLY A 27 -14.93 -5.63 -7.70
N SER A 28 -13.70 -5.20 -7.99
CA SER A 28 -13.11 -5.39 -9.33
C SER A 28 -12.62 -6.81 -9.61
N ASP A 29 -12.29 -7.58 -8.56
CA ASP A 29 -11.99 -9.01 -8.64
C ASP A 29 -13.27 -9.82 -8.33
N PRO A 30 -13.90 -10.48 -9.34
CA PRO A 30 -15.15 -11.22 -9.12
C PRO A 30 -15.03 -12.37 -8.12
N LEU A 31 -13.84 -12.94 -7.97
CA LEU A 31 -13.59 -14.06 -7.07
C LEU A 31 -13.22 -13.59 -5.66
N ARG A 32 -12.77 -12.33 -5.52
CA ARG A 32 -12.40 -11.71 -4.27
C ARG A 32 -13.00 -10.30 -4.17
N PRO A 33 -14.32 -10.16 -4.06
CA PRO A 33 -14.98 -8.86 -4.12
C PRO A 33 -14.58 -7.90 -3.00
N GLU A 34 -14.08 -8.40 -1.86
CA GLU A 34 -13.59 -7.54 -0.77
C GLU A 34 -12.12 -7.11 -0.92
N PHE A 35 -11.38 -7.70 -1.86
CA PHE A 35 -9.95 -7.46 -2.02
C PHE A 35 -9.66 -6.06 -2.57
N GLY A 36 -8.61 -5.44 -2.03
CA GLY A 36 -8.18 -4.09 -2.39
C GLY A 36 -8.30 -3.08 -1.25
N SER A 37 -8.39 -1.80 -1.61
CA SER A 37 -8.47 -0.69 -0.66
C SER A 37 -9.41 0.43 -1.14
N ASN A 38 -9.94 1.23 -0.22
CA ASN A 38 -10.72 2.43 -0.57
C ASN A 38 -9.85 3.70 -0.70
N VAL A 39 -8.53 3.57 -0.81
CA VAL A 39 -7.61 4.71 -0.97
C VAL A 39 -7.98 5.56 -2.17
N TYR A 40 -8.42 4.92 -3.26
CA TYR A 40 -8.85 5.60 -4.50
C TYR A 40 -9.92 6.68 -4.28
N GLN A 41 -10.78 6.54 -3.25
CA GLN A 41 -11.83 7.51 -2.95
C GLN A 41 -11.28 8.88 -2.49
N TYR A 42 -10.00 8.95 -2.14
CA TYR A 42 -9.36 10.13 -1.58
C TYR A 42 -8.28 10.75 -2.48
N LEU A 43 -7.91 10.10 -3.59
CA LEU A 43 -6.80 10.51 -4.44
C LEU A 43 -7.01 11.87 -5.13
N ASP A 44 -8.24 12.28 -5.38
CA ASP A 44 -8.54 13.59 -5.99
C ASP A 44 -8.89 14.68 -4.98
N LYS A 45 -8.82 14.36 -3.68
CA LYS A 45 -9.17 15.30 -2.62
C LYS A 45 -7.90 16.04 -2.13
N PRO A 46 -8.04 17.27 -1.59
CA PRO A 46 -6.92 17.97 -0.97
C PRO A 46 -6.37 17.15 0.19
N LEU A 47 -5.11 16.73 0.11
CA LEU A 47 -4.50 15.77 1.05
C LEU A 47 -4.68 16.19 2.53
N PRO A 48 -4.48 17.46 2.94
CA PRO A 48 -4.67 17.87 4.33
C PRO A 48 -6.07 17.58 4.88
N SER A 49 -7.10 17.58 4.04
CA SER A 49 -8.49 17.32 4.44
C SER A 49 -8.84 15.84 4.58
N VAL A 50 -8.02 14.96 4.01
CA VAL A 50 -8.28 13.51 3.95
C VAL A 50 -7.15 12.66 4.51
N LEU A 51 -6.08 13.27 5.00
CA LEU A 51 -4.86 12.58 5.45
C LEU A 51 -5.15 11.45 6.45
N GLY A 52 -6.00 11.70 7.44
CA GLY A 52 -6.37 10.66 8.40
C GLY A 52 -7.15 9.50 7.78
N LYS A 53 -8.05 9.79 6.82
CA LYS A 53 -8.87 8.78 6.14
C LYS A 53 -8.04 7.91 5.22
N ILE A 54 -7.18 8.54 4.41
CA ILE A 54 -6.35 7.80 3.45
C ILE A 54 -5.32 6.90 4.16
N ILE A 55 -4.74 7.37 5.28
CA ILE A 55 -3.86 6.56 6.13
C ILE A 55 -4.64 5.41 6.78
N TYR A 56 -5.85 5.68 7.28
CA TYR A 56 -6.70 4.64 7.86
C TYR A 56 -7.01 3.53 6.85
N GLU A 57 -7.50 3.88 5.66
CA GLU A 57 -7.81 2.89 4.62
C GLU A 57 -6.56 2.09 4.20
N ALA A 58 -5.42 2.75 4.02
CA ALA A 58 -4.17 2.06 3.69
C ALA A 58 -3.76 1.08 4.80
N THR A 59 -3.83 1.50 6.06
CA THR A 59 -3.49 0.67 7.22
C THR A 59 -4.42 -0.53 7.33
N THR A 60 -5.73 -0.31 7.21
CA THR A 60 -6.73 -1.38 7.28
C THR A 60 -6.59 -2.37 6.14
N ALA A 61 -6.39 -1.89 4.90
CA ALA A 61 -6.24 -2.77 3.74
C ALA A 61 -4.95 -3.59 3.80
N ILE A 62 -3.81 -2.95 4.08
CA ILE A 62 -2.51 -3.64 4.22
C ILE A 62 -2.58 -4.64 5.37
N GLY A 63 -3.07 -4.23 6.54
CA GLY A 63 -3.22 -5.14 7.68
C GLY A 63 -4.20 -6.29 7.44
N ARG A 64 -5.19 -6.12 6.55
CA ARG A 64 -6.13 -7.19 6.17
C ARG A 64 -5.48 -8.21 5.23
N TRP A 65 -4.74 -7.75 4.23
CA TRP A 65 -4.32 -8.57 3.09
C TRP A 65 -2.83 -8.97 3.10
N GLU A 66 -1.94 -8.16 3.66
CA GLU A 66 -0.51 -8.45 3.75
C GLU A 66 -0.13 -8.83 5.19
N LYS A 67 -0.17 -10.14 5.48
CA LYS A 67 0.10 -10.68 6.83
C LYS A 67 1.58 -10.86 7.14
N ARG A 68 2.46 -10.70 6.14
CA ARG A 68 3.91 -10.88 6.30
C ARG A 68 4.59 -9.62 6.81
N LEU A 69 3.88 -8.50 6.89
CA LEU A 69 4.39 -7.22 7.37
C LEU A 69 3.56 -6.74 8.57
N ASP A 70 4.21 -6.53 9.71
CA ASP A 70 3.62 -5.82 10.83
C ASP A 70 3.87 -4.31 10.67
N VAL A 71 2.82 -3.57 10.32
CA VAL A 71 2.92 -2.15 9.99
C VAL A 71 2.99 -1.32 11.27
N THR A 72 4.11 -0.60 11.43
CA THR A 72 4.35 0.28 12.59
C THR A 72 3.94 1.72 12.31
N ARG A 73 4.08 2.18 11.06
CA ARG A 73 3.77 3.55 10.67
C ARG A 73 3.45 3.64 9.19
N ILE A 74 2.41 4.42 8.85
CA ILE A 74 2.14 4.87 7.48
C ILE A 74 2.06 6.40 7.48
N SER A 75 2.72 7.03 6.51
CA SER A 75 2.51 8.44 6.20
C SER A 75 2.22 8.62 4.72
N ALA A 76 1.45 9.64 4.38
CA ALA A 76 1.14 10.01 3.01
C ALA A 76 1.57 11.46 2.72
N SER A 77 2.09 11.70 1.52
CA SER A 77 2.43 13.02 0.99
C SER A 77 2.03 13.14 -0.47
N ARG A 78 2.11 14.35 -1.03
CA ARG A 78 2.01 14.59 -2.49
C ARG A 78 3.41 14.87 -3.02
N ASN A 79 3.74 14.31 -4.17
CA ASN A 79 4.94 14.71 -4.92
C ASN A 79 4.63 15.87 -5.88
N ASP A 80 5.66 16.35 -6.59
CA ASP A 80 5.55 17.46 -7.56
C ASP A 80 4.64 17.13 -8.75
N ALA A 81 4.44 15.84 -9.04
CA ALA A 81 3.52 15.35 -10.07
C ALA A 81 2.08 15.12 -9.56
N ALA A 82 1.77 15.58 -8.36
CA ALA A 82 0.49 15.41 -7.67
C ALA A 82 0.08 13.94 -7.38
N HIS A 83 0.98 12.97 -7.50
CA HIS A 83 0.73 11.60 -7.04
C HIS A 83 0.74 11.52 -5.51
N THR A 84 0.00 10.56 -4.97
CA THR A 84 0.04 10.27 -3.54
C THR A 84 1.17 9.30 -3.26
N VAL A 85 2.12 9.72 -2.43
CA VAL A 85 3.24 8.89 -2.01
C VAL A 85 2.96 8.35 -0.62
N PHE A 86 2.91 7.04 -0.47
CA PHE A 86 2.85 6.37 0.83
C PHE A 86 4.25 5.93 1.24
N LYS A 87 4.62 6.26 2.47
CA LYS A 87 5.79 5.69 3.16
C LYS A 87 5.27 4.78 4.26
N ILE A 88 5.61 3.50 4.17
CA ILE A 88 5.15 2.43 5.05
C ILE A 88 6.36 1.85 5.76
N GLU A 89 6.34 1.85 7.07
CA GLU A 89 7.42 1.35 7.93
C GLU A 89 6.87 0.18 8.74
N GLY A 90 7.57 -0.95 8.76
CA GLY A 90 7.13 -2.14 9.45
C GLY A 90 8.21 -3.18 9.63
N THR A 91 7.88 -4.24 10.35
CA THR A 91 8.77 -5.37 10.60
C THR A 91 8.24 -6.59 9.87
N VAL A 92 9.12 -7.30 9.15
CA VAL A 92 8.73 -8.53 8.46
C VAL A 92 8.45 -9.61 9.50
N VAL A 93 7.26 -10.21 9.48
CA VAL A 93 6.86 -11.25 10.43
C VAL A 93 7.78 -12.47 10.30
N GLY A 94 8.29 -12.95 11.43
CA GLY A 94 9.26 -14.05 11.46
C GLY A 94 10.72 -13.62 11.23
N SER A 95 10.95 -12.33 10.95
CA SER A 95 12.27 -11.69 10.93
C SER A 95 12.29 -10.53 11.93
N ALA A 96 13.46 -10.14 12.42
CA ALA A 96 13.63 -8.89 13.17
C ALA A 96 13.95 -7.70 12.24
N GLU A 97 13.85 -7.92 10.92
CA GLU A 97 14.18 -6.94 9.90
C GLU A 97 13.09 -5.88 9.78
N GLN A 98 13.50 -4.63 10.02
CA GLN A 98 12.67 -3.46 9.80
C GLN A 98 12.85 -2.97 8.36
N ILE A 99 11.74 -2.80 7.65
CA ILE A 99 11.74 -2.35 6.26
C ILE A 99 10.95 -1.05 6.11
N THR A 100 11.38 -0.24 5.14
CA THR A 100 10.66 0.97 4.71
C THR A 100 10.30 0.82 3.25
N ILE A 101 9.01 0.84 2.96
CA ILE A 101 8.46 0.71 1.62
C ILE A 101 7.91 2.07 1.20
N THR A 102 8.28 2.51 0.00
CA THR A 102 7.72 3.71 -0.61
C THR A 102 6.96 3.31 -1.85
N THR A 103 5.67 3.68 -1.91
CA THR A 103 4.80 3.43 -3.06
C THR A 103 4.13 4.73 -3.51
N ILE A 104 3.85 4.80 -4.81
CA ILE A 104 3.26 5.96 -5.48
C ILE A 104 1.97 5.48 -6.12
N ILE A 105 0.85 6.12 -5.74
CA ILE A 105 -0.50 5.86 -6.24
C ILE A 105 -1.04 7.12 -6.92
#